data_AF-A0A9D8ZS34-F1
#
_entry.id   AF-A0A9D8ZS34-F1
#
_cell.length_a   1.000
_cell.length_b   1.000
_cell.length_c   1.000
_cell.angle_alpha   90.00
_cell.angle_beta   90.00
_cell.angle_gamma   90.00
#
_symmetry.space_group_name_H-M   'P 1'
#
loop_
_entity.id
_entity.type
_entity.pdbx_description
1 polymer ?
#
loop_
_entity_poly.entity_id
_entity_poly.type
_entity_poly.pdbx_seq_one_letter_code
_entity_poly.pdbx_strand_id
1 'polypeptide(L)'
;MKAFFSAVFGFGFSLFVEGFSRIIISFFHKQEFYFFGAESLPGFSWILIIYLVSFMATWLGVMLALSMADPHSKKAFYVITSLIIFWLVFETLASLKVVPLWYLMTFPITTLLGLFTAKFTYKLNKVHNATSVS
;
A
#
# COMPACT_ATOMS: atom_id res chain seq x y z
N MET A 1 0.12 -17.11 -15.09
CA MET A 1 1.05 -17.32 -13.95
C MET A 1 1.89 -16.09 -13.63
N LYS A 2 2.70 -15.56 -14.57
CA LYS A 2 3.53 -14.36 -14.35
C LYS A 2 2.81 -13.19 -13.66
N ALA A 3 1.66 -12.76 -14.19
CA ALA A 3 0.87 -11.68 -13.61
C ALA A 3 0.40 -11.92 -12.16
N PHE A 4 0.09 -13.16 -11.79
CA PHE A 4 -0.29 -13.52 -10.43
C PHE A 4 0.90 -13.44 -9.48
N PHE A 5 2.03 -14.07 -9.83
CA PHE A 5 3.24 -14.02 -9.01
C PHE A 5 3.79 -12.59 -8.87
N SER A 6 3.76 -11.78 -9.93
CA SER A 6 4.12 -10.37 -9.85
C SER A 6 3.21 -9.58 -8.91
N ALA A 7 1.90 -9.85 -8.92
CA ALA A 7 0.95 -9.22 -8.00
C ALA A 7 1.18 -9.64 -6.54
N VAL A 8 1.40 -10.93 -6.29
CA VAL A 8 1.72 -11.45 -4.95
C VAL A 8 3.02 -10.86 -4.44
N PHE A 9 4.06 -10.79 -5.28
CA PHE A 9 5.34 -10.21 -4.90
C PHE A 9 5.23 -8.71 -4.62
N GLY A 10 4.57 -7.95 -5.49
CA GLY A 10 4.35 -6.52 -5.27
C GLY A 10 3.50 -6.23 -4.03
N PHE A 11 2.49 -7.07 -3.75
CA PHE A 11 1.72 -7.00 -2.51
C PHE A 11 2.59 -7.30 -1.29
N GLY A 12 3.36 -8.39 -1.30
CA GLY A 12 4.29 -8.74 -0.22
C GLY A 12 5.34 -7.65 0.02
N PHE A 13 5.86 -7.04 -1.05
CA PHE A 13 6.76 -5.90 -0.96
C PHE A 13 6.10 -4.67 -0.32
N SER A 14 4.85 -4.37 -0.69
CA SER A 14 4.07 -3.30 -0.05
C SER A 14 3.92 -3.54 1.45
N LEU A 15 3.52 -4.76 1.84
CA LEU A 15 3.39 -5.13 3.26
C LEU A 15 4.73 -5.05 4.00
N PHE A 16 5.82 -5.46 3.35
CA PHE A 16 7.16 -5.37 3.91
C PHE A 16 7.56 -3.91 4.18
N VAL A 17 7.39 -3.01 3.21
CA VAL A 17 7.73 -1.58 3.37
C VAL A 17 6.88 -0.93 4.47
N GLU A 18 5.59 -1.24 4.50
CA GLU A 18 4.67 -0.72 5.51
C GLU A 18 5.03 -1.26 6.91
N GLY A 19 5.22 -2.57 7.05
CA GLY A 19 5.60 -3.22 8.30
C GLY A 19 6.96 -2.74 8.83
N PHE A 20 7.95 -2.60 7.94
CA PHE A 20 9.26 -2.04 8.28
C PHE A 20 9.15 -0.61 8.81
N SER A 21 8.31 0.20 8.18
CA SER A 21 8.06 1.58 8.62
C SER A 21 7.34 1.64 9.97
N ARG A 22 6.37 0.75 10.23
CA ARG A 22 5.72 0.62 11.55
C ARG A 22 6.71 0.23 12.65
N ILE A 23 7.67 -0.66 12.36
CA ILE A 23 8.76 -1.01 13.29
C ILE A 23 9.61 0.22 13.62
N ILE A 24 10.03 0.99 12.60
CA ILE A 24 10.81 2.22 12.84
C ILE A 24 10.03 3.18 13.75
N ILE A 25 8.74 3.42 13.45
CA ILE A 25 7.89 4.32 14.24
C ILE A 25 7.81 3.86 15.70
N SER A 26 7.72 2.55 15.97
CA SER A 26 7.65 2.02 17.33
C SER A 26 8.91 2.32 18.15
N PHE A 27 10.09 2.19 17.54
CA PHE A 27 11.37 2.52 18.18
C PHE A 27 11.44 3.99 18.59
N PHE A 28 10.88 4.91 17.80
CA PHE A 28 10.89 6.34 18.11
C PHE A 28 9.87 6.76 19.18
N HIS A 29 8.78 6.01 19.37
CA HIS A 29 7.69 6.42 20.27
C HIS A 29 7.65 5.68 21.61
N LYS A 30 8.42 4.60 21.78
CA LYS A 30 8.37 3.74 22.98
C LYS A 30 6.93 3.32 23.35
N GLN A 31 6.04 3.26 22.36
CA GLN A 31 4.66 2.81 22.53
C GLN A 31 4.62 1.29 22.44
N GLU A 32 3.83 0.64 23.31
CA GLU A 32 3.54 -0.79 23.21
C GLU A 32 2.75 -1.02 21.90
N PHE A 33 3.40 -1.63 20.92
CA PHE A 33 2.73 -2.00 19.67
C PHE A 33 2.11 -3.37 19.83
N TYR A 34 0.78 -3.44 19.82
CA TYR A 34 0.09 -4.63 19.36
C TYR A 34 0.14 -4.64 17.83
N PHE A 35 0.46 -5.81 17.26
CA PHE A 35 0.64 -6.01 15.82
C PHE A 35 -0.57 -5.59 14.95
N PHE A 36 -1.74 -5.38 15.58
CA PHE A 36 -3.05 -5.09 14.97
C PHE A 36 -3.61 -3.69 15.23
N GLY A 37 -2.79 -2.76 15.72
CA GLY A 37 -3.19 -1.38 15.94
C GLY A 37 -2.46 -0.75 17.12
N ALA A 38 -2.17 0.53 17.02
CA ALA A 38 -1.64 1.31 18.13
C ALA A 38 -2.77 1.56 19.14
N GLU A 39 -2.61 1.17 20.41
CA GLU A 39 -3.56 1.49 21.48
C GLU A 39 -3.71 3.01 21.71
N SER A 40 -2.76 3.78 21.21
CA SER A 40 -2.86 5.22 21.08
C SER A 40 -2.25 5.66 19.76
N LEU A 41 -3.03 6.34 18.91
CA LEU A 41 -2.47 7.01 17.75
C LEU A 41 -1.40 8.01 18.24
N PRO A 42 -0.19 8.03 17.65
CA PRO A 42 0.80 9.05 17.97
C PRO A 42 0.26 10.44 17.58
N GLY A 43 0.93 11.51 18.01
CA GLY A 43 0.49 12.88 17.73
C GLY A 43 0.19 13.15 16.25
N PHE A 44 -0.63 14.16 15.95
CA PHE A 44 -1.16 14.45 14.60
C PHE A 44 -0.12 14.39 13.45
N SER A 45 1.10 14.88 13.70
CA SER A 45 2.21 14.85 12.73
C SER A 45 2.60 13.43 12.29
N TRP A 46 2.43 12.42 13.14
CA TRP A 46 2.80 11.03 12.87
C TRP A 46 1.72 10.24 12.17
N ILE A 47 0.45 10.58 12.37
CA ILE A 47 -0.65 10.08 11.55
C ILE A 47 -0.39 10.42 10.07
N LEU A 48 0.07 11.63 9.79
CA LEU A 48 0.44 12.06 8.44
C LEU A 48 1.60 11.21 7.88
N ILE A 49 2.60 10.88 8.70
CA ILE A 49 3.71 9.99 8.30
C ILE A 49 3.20 8.59 7.98
N ILE A 50 2.29 8.03 8.78
CA ILE A 50 1.67 6.73 8.51
C ILE A 50 0.93 6.75 7.17
N TYR A 51 0.20 7.81 6.86
CA TYR A 51 -0.47 7.96 5.57
C TYR A 51 0.52 8.05 4.41
N LEU A 52 1.58 8.84 4.54
CA LEU A 52 2.63 8.91 3.52
C LEU A 52 3.29 7.55 3.30
N VAL A 53 3.62 6.83 4.37
CA VAL A 53 4.21 5.49 4.31
C VAL A 53 3.24 4.52 3.62
N SER A 54 1.97 4.47 4.03
CA SER A 54 0.98 3.58 3.43
C SER A 54 0.79 3.88 1.94
N PHE A 55 0.69 5.16 1.58
CA PHE A 55 0.61 5.60 0.20
C PHE A 55 1.84 5.15 -0.60
N MET A 56 3.05 5.43 -0.10
CA MET A 56 4.31 5.12 -0.78
C MET A 56 4.55 3.63 -0.90
N ALA A 57 4.29 2.85 0.15
CA ALA A 57 4.40 1.40 0.16
C ALA A 57 3.49 0.77 -0.90
N THR A 58 2.22 1.20 -0.92
CA THR A 58 1.23 0.71 -1.89
C THR A 58 1.63 1.12 -3.30
N TRP A 59 2.05 2.38 -3.48
CA TRP A 59 2.46 2.89 -4.78
C TRP A 59 3.65 2.10 -5.34
N LEU A 60 4.70 1.88 -4.53
CA LEU A 60 5.88 1.11 -4.90
C LEU A 60 5.54 -0.35 -5.22
N GLY A 61 4.76 -1.00 -4.37
CA GLY A 61 4.36 -2.40 -4.55
C GLY A 61 3.54 -2.61 -5.84
N VAL A 62 2.61 -1.69 -6.13
CA VAL A 62 1.81 -1.74 -7.36
C VAL A 62 2.67 -1.43 -8.59
N MET A 63 3.52 -0.41 -8.55
CA MET A 63 4.45 -0.11 -9.65
C MET A 63 5.35 -1.31 -9.98
N LEU A 64 5.87 -1.99 -8.96
CA LEU A 64 6.70 -3.18 -9.10
C LEU A 64 5.91 -4.34 -9.73
N ALA A 65 4.70 -4.63 -9.21
CA ALA A 65 3.83 -5.67 -9.76
C ALA A 65 3.49 -5.44 -11.24
N LEU A 66 3.16 -4.21 -11.62
CA LEU A 66 2.81 -3.87 -13.00
C LEU A 66 4.02 -3.96 -13.93
N SER A 67 5.18 -3.49 -13.47
CA SER A 67 6.43 -3.51 -14.25
C SER A 67 6.92 -4.94 -14.48
N MET A 68 6.93 -5.78 -13.44
CA MET A 68 7.31 -7.18 -13.58
C MET A 68 6.35 -7.96 -14.48
N ALA A 69 5.05 -7.61 -14.47
CA ALA A 69 4.03 -8.35 -15.20
C ALA A 69 3.91 -8.00 -16.69
N ASP A 70 4.60 -6.97 -17.20
CA ASP A 70 4.49 -6.55 -18.61
C ASP A 70 4.81 -7.74 -19.55
N PRO A 71 4.00 -8.00 -20.60
CA PRO A 71 2.84 -7.22 -21.11
C PRO A 71 1.51 -7.41 -20.38
N HIS A 72 1.41 -8.35 -19.44
CA HIS A 72 0.16 -8.73 -18.76
C HIS A 72 -0.20 -7.84 -17.54
N SER A 73 0.26 -6.60 -17.50
CA SER A 73 0.10 -5.67 -16.37
C SER A 73 -1.36 -5.41 -15.98
N LYS A 74 -2.30 -5.43 -16.94
CA LYS A 74 -3.75 -5.34 -16.63
C LYS A 74 -4.23 -6.47 -15.71
N LYS A 75 -3.83 -7.71 -15.98
CA LYS A 75 -4.20 -8.87 -15.14
C LYS A 75 -3.57 -8.75 -13.75
N ALA A 76 -2.30 -8.35 -13.69
CA ALA A 76 -1.61 -8.13 -12.41
C ALA A 76 -2.27 -7.03 -11.58
N PHE A 77 -2.73 -5.94 -12.21
CA PHE A 77 -3.48 -4.87 -11.54
C PHE A 77 -4.73 -5.38 -10.82
N TYR A 78 -5.55 -6.19 -11.49
CA TYR A 78 -6.76 -6.72 -10.87
C TYR A 78 -6.44 -7.66 -9.70
N VAL A 79 -5.44 -8.53 -9.85
CA VAL A 79 -5.03 -9.44 -8.77
C VAL A 79 -4.51 -8.65 -7.56
N ILE A 80 -3.61 -7.69 -7.77
CA ILE A 80 -3.06 -6.90 -6.64
C ILE A 80 -4.13 -6.01 -5.99
N THR A 81 -5.07 -5.49 -6.78
CA THR A 81 -6.21 -4.73 -6.24
C THR A 81 -7.06 -5.60 -5.33
N SER A 82 -7.39 -6.83 -5.74
CA SER A 82 -8.14 -7.75 -4.88
C SER A 82 -7.39 -8.07 -3.59
N LEU A 83 -6.09 -8.35 -3.67
CA LEU A 83 -5.25 -8.60 -2.48
C LEU A 83 -5.25 -7.41 -1.51
N ILE A 84 -5.10 -6.19 -2.04
CA ILE A 84 -5.13 -4.96 -1.23
C ILE A 84 -6.49 -4.74 -0.60
N ILE A 85 -7.59 -4.97 -1.31
CA ILE A 85 -8.94 -4.83 -0.74
C ILE A 85 -9.16 -5.85 0.39
N PHE A 86 -8.77 -7.12 0.18
CA PHE A 86 -8.86 -8.12 1.25
C PHE A 86 -8.02 -7.74 2.47
N TRP A 87 -6.82 -7.21 2.25
CA TRP A 87 -5.95 -6.72 3.32
C TRP A 87 -6.57 -5.55 4.09
N LEU A 88 -7.12 -4.56 3.38
CA LEU A 88 -7.78 -3.41 3.98
C LEU A 88 -9.00 -3.81 4.82
N VAL A 89 -9.82 -4.74 4.33
CA VAL A 89 -10.96 -5.27 5.09
C VAL A 89 -10.47 -5.98 6.35
N PHE A 90 -9.43 -6.80 6.23
CA PHE A 90 -8.85 -7.51 7.37
C PHE A 90 -8.29 -6.56 8.43
N GLU A 91 -7.46 -5.57 8.05
CA GLU A 91 -6.92 -4.56 8.97
C GLU A 91 -8.05 -3.75 9.62
N THR A 92 -9.05 -3.30 8.84
CA THR A 92 -10.17 -2.52 9.37
C THR A 92 -10.94 -3.30 10.42
N LEU A 93 -11.25 -4.58 10.15
CA LEU A 93 -11.97 -5.44 11.09
C LEU A 93 -11.15 -5.72 12.36
N ALA A 94 -9.84 -5.90 12.23
CA ALA A 94 -8.95 -6.11 13.37
C ALA A 94 -8.83 -4.87 14.26
N SER A 95 -8.88 -3.67 13.67
CA SER A 95 -8.67 -2.40 14.38
C SER A 95 -9.97 -1.70 14.82
N LEU A 96 -11.15 -2.24 14.52
CA LEU A 96 -12.47 -1.63 14.80
C LEU A 96 -12.69 -1.18 16.26
N LYS A 97 -12.12 -1.90 17.22
CA LYS A 97 -12.28 -1.62 18.66
C LYS A 97 -11.10 -0.85 19.27
N VAL A 98 -10.03 -0.66 18.52
CA VAL A 98 -8.75 -0.15 19.03
C VAL A 98 -8.48 1.27 18.54
N VAL A 99 -8.93 1.61 17.33
CA VAL A 99 -8.55 2.84 16.64
C VAL A 99 -9.80 3.67 16.32
N PRO A 100 -9.76 5.02 16.41
CA PRO A 100 -10.93 5.85 16.15
C PRO A 100 -11.45 5.74 14.71
N LEU A 101 -12.77 5.90 14.57
CA LEU A 101 -13.49 5.69 13.31
C LEU A 101 -12.95 6.54 12.16
N TRP A 102 -12.54 7.79 12.42
CA TRP A 102 -12.00 8.67 11.38
C TRP A 102 -10.75 8.08 10.74
N TYR A 103 -9.87 7.45 11.53
CA TYR A 103 -8.65 6.81 11.04
C TYR A 103 -8.97 5.55 10.24
N LEU A 104 -9.95 4.77 10.70
CA LEU A 104 -10.44 3.58 9.99
C LEU A 104 -11.05 3.92 8.63
N MET A 105 -11.54 5.15 8.42
CA MET A 105 -12.02 5.60 7.11
C MET A 105 -10.90 6.15 6.23
N THR A 106 -10.00 6.97 6.78
CA THR A 106 -8.96 7.66 6.00
C THR A 106 -7.80 6.76 5.59
N PHE A 107 -7.46 5.75 6.40
CA PHE A 107 -6.37 4.82 6.08
C PHE A 107 -6.66 4.01 4.80
N PRO A 108 -7.82 3.33 4.65
CA PRO A 108 -8.16 2.64 3.40
C PRO A 108 -8.20 3.55 2.18
N ILE A 109 -8.70 4.79 2.33
CA ILE A 109 -8.72 5.78 1.25
C ILE A 109 -7.29 6.08 0.78
N THR A 110 -6.35 6.23 1.72
CA THR A 110 -4.94 6.52 1.41
C THR A 110 -4.29 5.38 0.63
N THR A 111 -4.51 4.13 1.04
CA THR A 111 -4.02 2.95 0.32
C THR A 111 -4.61 2.86 -1.09
N LEU A 112 -5.92 3.11 -1.24
CA LEU A 112 -6.57 3.14 -2.56
C LEU A 112 -6.01 4.26 -3.45
N LEU A 113 -5.73 5.44 -2.90
CA LEU A 113 -5.07 6.53 -3.62
C LEU A 113 -3.69 6.10 -4.13
N GLY A 114 -2.89 5.41 -3.32
CA GLY A 114 -1.59 4.86 -3.73
C GLY A 114 -1.73 3.89 -4.91
N LEU A 115 -2.72 3.00 -4.85
CA LEU A 115 -3.02 2.03 -5.91
C LEU A 115 -3.42 2.70 -7.24
N PHE A 116 -4.35 3.65 -7.21
CA PHE A 116 -4.78 4.36 -8.41
C PHE A 116 -3.66 5.23 -8.99
N THR A 117 -2.91 5.91 -8.14
CA THR A 117 -1.78 6.74 -8.57
C THR A 117 -0.71 5.90 -9.24
N ALA A 118 -0.35 4.73 -8.68
CA ALA A 118 0.60 3.82 -9.30
C ALA A 118 0.16 3.35 -10.69
N LYS A 119 -1.13 2.99 -10.85
CA LYS A 119 -1.68 2.62 -12.16
C LYS A 119 -1.55 3.76 -13.17
N PHE A 120 -1.86 4.97 -12.74
CA PHE A 120 -1.76 6.16 -13.59
C PHE A 120 -0.31 6.44 -13.99
N THR A 121 0.62 6.46 -13.02
CA THR A 121 2.05 6.65 -13.27
C THR A 121 2.63 5.58 -14.20
N TYR A 122 2.29 4.32 -14.00
CA TYR A 122 2.71 3.23 -14.87
C TYR A 122 2.23 3.43 -16.32
N LYS A 123 0.97 3.85 -16.51
CA LYS A 123 0.43 4.12 -17.85
C LYS A 123 1.15 5.29 -18.52
N LEU A 124 1.42 6.37 -17.78
CA LEU A 124 2.18 7.52 -18.30
C LEU A 124 3.58 7.11 -18.75
N ASN A 125 4.31 6.35 -17.93
CA ASN A 125 5.65 5.87 -18.27
C ASN A 125 5.65 5.01 -19.53
N LYS A 126 4.64 4.13 -19.68
CA LYS A 126 4.51 3.28 -20.86
C LYS A 126 4.22 4.08 -22.14
N VAL A 127 3.37 5.11 -22.06
CA VAL A 127 3.08 6.00 -23.19
C VAL A 127 4.32 6.80 -23.58
N HIS A 128 5.01 7.41 -22.59
CA HIS A 128 6.22 8.18 -22.83
C HIS A 128 7.32 7.35 -23.52
N ASN A 129 7.57 6.14 -23.02
CA ASN A 129 8.56 5.23 -23.61
C ASN A 129 8.17 4.73 -25.01
N ALA A 130 6.88 4.65 -25.33
CA ALA A 130 6.43 4.30 -26.67
C ALA A 130 6.64 5.46 -27.66
N THR A 131 6.48 6.71 -27.21
CA THR A 131 6.69 7.91 -28.04
C THR A 131 8.16 8.31 -28.20
N SER A 132 9.04 7.90 -27.29
CA SER A 132 10.48 8.23 -27.37
C SER A 132 11.28 7.29 -28.28
N VAL A 133 10.66 6.21 -28.77
CA VAL A 133 11.29 5.17 -29.62
C VAL A 133 10.77 5.25 -31.07
N SER A 134 9.81 6.13 -31.36
CA SER A 134 9.30 6.45 -32.70
C SER A 134 9.99 7.69 -33.27
#